data_AF-H5SDE5-F1
#
_entry.id   AF-H5SDE5-F1
#
_cell.length_a   1.000
_cell.length_b   1.000
_cell.length_c   1.000
_cell.angle_alpha   90.00
_cell.angle_beta   90.00
_cell.angle_gamma   90.00
#
_symmetry.space_group_name_H-M   'P 1'
#
loop_
_entity.id
_entity.type
_entity.pdbx_description
1 polymer ?
#
loop_
_entity_poly.entity_id
_entity_poly.type
_entity_poly.pdbx_seq_one_letter_code
_entity_poly.pdbx_strand_id
1 'polypeptide(L)'
;MIRVRCPGCQRPIQFDNAKAGKAVQCPACGKGFRLPAIKPKATATAGAEPVVEKTAKPAATPIPVKQDEWDDRSPYAVQHDPGPQKKEEEENRVSELVRRAERLKARERALATVDKPGFFYKALATYCAVITVLAFLVLSGDAVLAAFKRQMHYNQFAEEQAKALRQGGAPAAIKERDWPLSPTERIFGPNTHYILVQLALIAVTAVALLILGVVVTGAEKFRRFDSYNWVVTGCITGTLAGLAAGILPGYLLYQIMNDSGADVYEYLMRFFGALLTTPFPIMGLGSLMVLMLASRKDIKREFFWRPGQPITDMEEEEEEEEDDEAEDEDDEDEDEDE
;
A
#
# COMPACT_ATOMS: atom_id res chain seq x y z
N MET A 1 31.83 15.25 20.35
CA MET A 1 31.23 15.06 19.01
C MET A 1 30.43 13.78 19.02
N ILE A 2 29.18 13.80 18.56
CA ILE A 2 28.27 12.66 18.54
C ILE A 2 28.21 12.14 17.10
N ARG A 3 28.48 10.85 16.89
CA ARG A 3 28.33 10.18 15.59
C ARG A 3 27.01 9.41 15.58
N VAL A 4 26.08 9.79 14.71
CA VAL A 4 24.76 9.14 14.56
C VAL A 4 24.51 8.81 13.10
N ARG A 5 23.92 7.64 12.81
CA ARG A 5 23.47 7.28 11.46
C ARG A 5 22.09 7.86 11.20
N CYS A 6 21.90 8.49 10.04
CA CYS A 6 20.59 9.03 9.66
C CYS A 6 19.58 7.89 9.43
N PRO A 7 18.36 7.93 10.00
CA PRO A 7 17.35 6.89 9.79
C PRO A 7 16.77 6.86 8.36
N GLY A 8 17.00 7.91 7.56
CA GLY A 8 16.57 7.96 6.16
C GLY A 8 17.58 7.36 5.19
N CYS A 9 18.84 7.80 5.25
CA CYS A 9 19.87 7.43 4.27
C CYS A 9 21.03 6.60 4.83
N GLN A 10 21.00 6.26 6.13
CA GLN A 10 22.01 5.47 6.85
C GLN A 10 23.46 6.02 6.85
N ARG A 11 23.72 7.16 6.19
CA ARG A 11 25.04 7.82 6.24
C ARG A 11 25.38 8.27 7.67
N PRO A 12 26.64 8.09 8.12
CA PRO A 12 27.10 8.59 9.41
C PRO A 12 27.30 10.11 9.36
N ILE A 13 26.72 10.82 10.33
CA ILE A 13 26.79 12.28 10.42
C ILE A 13 27.34 12.66 11.78
N GLN A 14 28.21 13.67 11.81
CA GLN A 14 28.81 14.17 13.05
C GLN A 14 28.09 15.44 13.48
N PHE A 15 27.65 15.47 14.75
CA PHE A 15 27.06 16.64 15.37
C PHE A 15 27.87 17.07 16.60
N ASP A 16 27.80 18.36 16.89
CA ASP A 16 28.34 18.91 18.12
C ASP A 16 27.49 18.48 19.33
N ASN A 17 28.13 18.33 20.49
CA ASN A 17 27.49 17.93 21.74
C ASN A 17 26.36 18.92 22.15
N ALA A 18 26.48 20.20 21.76
CA ALA A 18 25.47 21.24 22.01
C ALA A 18 24.11 20.99 21.31
N LYS A 19 24.05 20.07 20.33
CA LYS A 19 22.83 19.69 19.61
C LYS A 19 22.15 18.44 20.16
N ALA A 20 22.71 17.80 21.20
CA ALA A 20 22.07 16.66 21.86
C ALA A 20 20.65 17.02 22.34
N GLY A 21 19.68 16.13 22.12
CA GLY A 21 18.27 16.35 22.49
C GLY A 21 17.44 17.24 21.54
N LYS A 22 18.08 17.96 20.60
CA LYS A 22 17.37 18.83 19.65
C LYS A 22 16.96 18.08 18.39
N ALA A 23 15.92 18.58 17.71
CA ALA A 23 15.55 18.12 16.38
C ALA A 23 16.54 18.68 15.35
N VAL A 24 17.09 17.82 14.50
CA VAL A 24 18.06 18.18 13.45
C VAL A 24 17.62 17.57 12.13
N GLN A 25 17.97 18.20 11.02
CA GLN A 25 17.74 17.68 9.67
C GLN A 25 19.02 17.06 9.10
N CYS A 26 18.87 15.97 8.36
CA CYS A 26 19.98 15.34 7.66
C CYS A 26 20.44 16.19 6.46
N PRO A 27 21.71 16.62 6.36
CA PRO A 27 22.23 17.33 5.20
C PRO A 27 22.20 16.52 3.88
N ALA A 28 22.17 15.18 3.96
CA ALA A 28 22.19 14.34 2.76
C ALA A 28 20.78 14.04 2.20
N CYS A 29 19.75 13.96 3.05
CA CYS A 29 18.40 13.55 2.61
C CYS A 29 17.26 14.45 3.11
N GLY A 30 17.54 15.50 3.88
CA GLY A 30 16.55 16.44 4.40
C GLY A 30 15.64 15.93 5.52
N LYS A 31 15.64 14.62 5.82
CA LYS A 31 14.77 14.03 6.84
C LYS A 31 15.13 14.54 8.25
N GLY A 32 14.13 15.06 8.97
CA GLY A 32 14.26 15.50 10.36
C GLY A 32 14.22 14.33 11.36
N PHE A 33 15.10 14.33 12.36
CA PHE A 33 15.09 13.37 13.47
C PHE A 33 15.62 14.01 14.76
N ARG A 34 15.31 13.42 15.92
CA ARG A 34 15.70 13.96 17.23
C ARG A 34 16.96 13.26 17.73
N LEU A 35 17.99 14.02 18.11
CA LEU A 35 19.21 13.45 18.67
C LEU A 35 18.97 12.98 20.12
N PRO A 36 19.53 11.83 20.55
CA PRO A 36 19.44 11.40 21.95
C PRO A 36 19.97 12.47 22.91
N ALA A 37 19.28 12.70 24.02
CA ALA A 37 19.76 13.59 25.06
C ALA A 37 20.89 12.90 25.84
N ILE A 38 22.12 13.33 25.58
CA ILE A 38 23.26 12.90 26.39
C ILE A 38 23.23 13.77 27.64
N LYS A 39 22.88 13.19 28.79
CA LYS A 39 23.11 13.86 30.07
C LYS A 39 24.63 14.05 30.21
N PRO A 40 25.15 15.29 30.29
CA PRO A 40 26.57 15.49 30.45
C PRO A 40 26.99 14.79 31.75
N LYS A 41 27.80 13.75 31.62
CA LYS A 41 28.44 13.09 32.77
C LYS A 41 29.36 14.16 33.35
N ALA A 42 28.95 14.74 34.48
CA ALA A 42 29.67 15.82 35.16
C ALA A 42 31.13 15.40 35.28
N THR A 43 31.97 16.01 34.46
CA THR A 43 33.40 15.79 34.48
C THR A 43 33.88 16.66 35.63
N ALA A 44 34.42 16.03 36.67
CA ALA A 44 34.89 16.68 37.87
C ALA A 44 36.02 17.65 37.51
N THR A 45 35.68 18.94 37.40
CA THR A 45 36.66 20.02 37.27
C THR A 45 37.11 20.39 38.67
N ALA A 46 38.40 20.18 38.95
CA ALA A 46 39.05 20.62 40.16
C ALA A 46 39.17 22.16 40.19
N GLY A 47 38.81 22.74 41.34
CA GLY A 47 39.35 24.01 41.86
C GLY A 47 38.72 25.33 41.42
N ALA A 48 37.82 25.88 42.24
CA ALA A 48 37.81 27.30 42.66
C ALA A 48 36.74 27.57 43.75
N GLU A 49 37.10 28.45 44.69
CA GLU A 49 36.44 28.85 45.94
C GLU A 49 35.03 29.51 45.85
N PRO A 50 34.32 29.69 46.98
CA PRO A 50 32.86 29.68 47.05
C PRO A 50 32.21 31.07 47.04
N VAL A 51 31.02 31.16 46.47
CA VAL A 51 30.01 32.18 46.82
C VAL A 51 28.74 31.46 47.26
N VAL A 52 28.34 31.81 48.47
CA VAL A 52 27.19 31.31 49.23
C VAL A 52 25.89 31.77 48.59
N GLU A 53 24.97 30.85 48.28
CA GLU A 53 23.54 31.15 48.43
C GLU A 53 22.69 29.91 48.71
N LYS A 54 21.96 29.99 49.83
CA LYS A 54 21.05 28.99 50.41
C LYS A 54 19.78 28.86 49.58
N THR A 55 19.40 27.65 49.18
CA THR A 55 17.99 27.22 49.24
C THR A 55 17.83 25.70 49.28
N ALA A 56 16.85 25.26 50.07
CA ALA A 56 16.73 23.94 50.66
C ALA A 56 16.32 22.81 49.69
N LYS A 57 16.84 21.61 49.97
CA LYS A 57 16.46 20.31 49.38
C LYS A 57 15.93 19.40 50.50
N PRO A 58 14.85 18.62 50.32
CA PRO A 58 14.50 17.56 51.25
C PRO A 58 15.36 16.30 51.03
N ALA A 59 15.51 15.55 52.12
CA ALA A 59 16.45 14.48 52.38
C ALA A 59 16.49 13.35 51.32
N ALA A 60 17.70 13.01 50.88
CA ALA A 60 18.01 11.75 50.25
C ALA A 60 18.78 10.88 51.25
N THR A 61 18.31 9.66 51.42
CA THR A 61 18.90 8.56 52.20
C THR A 61 20.33 8.26 51.74
N PRO A 62 21.26 7.96 52.66
CA PRO A 62 22.63 7.60 52.31
C PRO A 62 22.65 6.23 51.64
N ILE A 63 23.14 6.19 50.40
CA ILE A 63 23.56 4.95 49.74
C ILE A 63 24.90 4.55 50.37
N PRO A 64 25.00 3.39 51.03
CA PRO A 64 26.27 2.89 51.53
C PRO A 64 27.17 2.57 50.34
N VAL A 65 28.26 3.33 50.22
CA VAL A 65 29.41 2.97 49.39
C VAL A 65 30.05 1.77 50.07
N LYS A 66 29.77 0.55 49.56
CA LYS A 66 30.60 -0.61 49.88
C LYS A 66 31.98 -0.36 49.26
N GLN A 67 32.91 -0.02 50.12
CA GLN A 67 34.34 -0.08 49.91
C GLN A 67 34.76 -1.54 49.78
N ASP A 68 35.65 -1.76 48.80
CA ASP A 68 36.66 -2.82 48.81
C ASP A 68 36.13 -4.26 48.64
N GLU A 69 35.86 -4.64 47.39
CA GLU A 69 35.75 -6.05 46.99
C GLU A 69 36.53 -6.26 45.68
N TRP A 70 37.84 -5.98 45.75
CA TRP A 70 38.83 -6.33 44.72
C TRP A 70 39.57 -7.64 45.03
N ASP A 71 39.22 -8.35 46.11
CA ASP A 71 40.04 -9.45 46.65
C ASP A 71 39.60 -10.88 46.30
N ASP A 72 38.51 -11.12 45.57
CA ASP A 72 38.03 -12.51 45.34
C ASP A 72 37.72 -12.91 43.89
N ARG A 73 38.15 -12.12 42.90
CA ARG A 73 38.11 -12.57 41.49
C ARG A 73 39.35 -13.39 41.14
N SER A 74 39.53 -14.54 41.79
CA SER A 74 40.43 -15.54 41.21
C SER A 74 39.81 -15.99 39.86
N PRO A 75 40.58 -16.03 38.76
CA PRO A 75 40.09 -16.51 37.47
C PRO A 75 39.69 -18.00 37.48
N TYR A 76 39.83 -18.68 38.62
CA TYR A 76 39.48 -20.07 38.87
C TYR A 76 38.43 -20.24 39.97
N ALA A 77 37.76 -19.17 40.41
CA ALA A 77 36.63 -19.28 41.33
C ALA A 77 35.53 -20.07 40.62
N VAL A 78 35.35 -21.32 41.03
CA VAL A 78 34.28 -22.21 40.57
C VAL A 78 32.98 -21.47 40.87
N GLN A 79 32.34 -20.95 39.83
CA GLN A 79 31.03 -20.34 39.97
C GLN A 79 30.10 -21.43 40.47
N HIS A 80 29.63 -21.29 41.71
CA HIS A 80 28.60 -22.17 42.23
C HIS A 80 27.40 -22.11 41.29
N ASP A 81 27.02 -23.27 40.76
CA ASP A 81 25.86 -23.39 39.88
C ASP A 81 24.66 -22.70 40.55
N PRO A 82 23.95 -21.83 39.83
CA PRO A 82 22.79 -21.15 40.37
C PRO A 82 21.78 -22.22 40.84
N GLY A 83 21.27 -22.06 42.06
CA GLY A 83 20.34 -23.03 42.66
C GLY A 83 19.14 -23.35 41.76
N PRO A 84 18.46 -24.50 41.96
CA PRO A 84 17.54 -25.11 40.99
C PRO A 84 16.44 -24.19 40.44
N GLN A 85 15.93 -23.23 41.23
CA GLN A 85 14.93 -22.26 40.78
C GLN A 85 15.40 -21.34 39.64
N LYS A 86 16.69 -21.01 39.59
CA LYS A 86 17.25 -20.16 38.53
C LYS A 86 17.41 -20.92 37.21
N LYS A 87 17.56 -22.24 37.27
CA LYS A 87 17.70 -23.07 36.08
C LYS A 87 16.38 -23.19 35.32
N GLU A 88 15.27 -23.37 36.03
CA GLU A 88 13.92 -23.41 35.44
C GLU A 88 13.54 -22.06 34.81
N GLU A 89 13.85 -20.93 35.47
CA GLU A 89 13.63 -19.59 34.90
C GLU A 89 14.47 -19.35 33.64
N GLU A 90 15.71 -19.85 33.61
CA GLU A 90 16.58 -19.75 32.45
C GLU A 90 16.11 -20.64 31.30
N GLU A 91 15.68 -21.88 31.58
CA GLU A 91 15.08 -22.79 30.59
C GLU A 91 13.82 -22.19 29.97
N ASN A 92 12.91 -21.62 30.78
CA ASN A 92 11.70 -20.94 30.31
C ASN A 92 12.01 -19.71 29.46
N ARG A 93 13.07 -18.96 29.82
CA ARG A 93 13.51 -17.81 29.02
C ARG A 93 14.13 -18.24 27.69
N VAL A 94 14.87 -19.34 27.67
CA VAL A 94 15.45 -19.88 26.44
C VAL A 94 14.35 -20.44 25.53
N SER A 95 13.37 -21.15 26.07
CA SER A 95 12.23 -21.66 25.29
C SER A 95 11.40 -20.53 24.67
N GLU A 96 11.13 -19.44 25.42
CA GLU A 96 10.46 -18.25 24.89
C GLU A 96 11.26 -17.61 23.73
N LEU A 97 12.59 -17.54 23.84
CA LEU A 97 13.46 -17.01 22.79
C LEU A 97 13.47 -17.90 21.53
N VAL A 98 13.48 -19.21 21.69
CA VAL A 98 13.42 -20.18 20.58
C VAL A 98 12.07 -20.07 19.87
N ARG A 99 10.95 -20.09 20.60
CA ARG A 99 9.60 -19.94 20.03
C ARG A 99 9.44 -18.60 19.29
N ARG A 100 10.01 -17.52 19.83
CA ARG A 100 10.04 -16.22 19.16
C ARG A 100 10.88 -16.24 17.87
N ALA A 101 12.01 -16.94 17.86
CA ALA A 101 12.86 -17.05 16.67
C ALA A 101 12.20 -17.90 15.58
N GLU A 102 11.49 -18.96 15.94
CA GLU A 102 10.74 -19.81 15.01
C GLU A 102 9.58 -19.06 14.38
N ARG A 103 8.81 -18.29 15.16
CA ARG A 103 7.74 -17.42 14.62
C ARG A 103 8.28 -16.36 13.66
N LEU A 104 9.43 -15.76 13.95
CA LEU A 104 10.07 -14.83 13.01
C LEU A 104 10.45 -15.50 11.69
N LYS A 105 10.95 -16.74 11.73
CA LYS A 105 11.23 -17.53 10.52
C LYS A 105 9.95 -17.88 9.77
N ALA A 106 8.87 -18.25 10.46
CA ALA A 106 7.56 -18.52 9.85
C ALA A 106 7.03 -17.28 9.11
N ARG A 107 7.10 -16.11 9.74
CA ARG A 107 6.75 -14.84 9.12
C ARG A 107 7.60 -14.50 7.90
N GLU A 108 8.91 -14.78 7.93
CA GLU A 108 9.79 -14.58 6.77
C GLU A 108 9.41 -15.51 5.61
N ARG A 109 9.02 -16.76 5.88
CA ARG A 109 8.50 -17.69 4.86
C ARG A 109 7.18 -17.18 4.28
N ALA A 110 6.25 -16.73 5.12
CA ALA A 110 4.97 -16.15 4.69
C ALA A 110 5.17 -14.86 3.87
N LEU A 111 6.12 -14.00 4.27
CA LEU A 111 6.49 -12.82 3.48
C LEU A 111 7.05 -13.23 2.11
N ALA A 112 7.89 -14.27 2.04
CA ALA A 112 8.47 -14.72 0.77
C ALA A 112 7.41 -15.27 -0.20
N THR A 113 6.37 -15.94 0.30
CA THR A 113 5.25 -16.43 -0.54
C THR A 113 4.35 -15.29 -1.00
N VAL A 114 4.13 -14.28 -0.14
CA VAL A 114 3.21 -13.16 -0.38
C VAL A 114 3.83 -11.99 -1.17
N ASP A 115 5.15 -11.78 -1.11
CA ASP A 115 5.76 -10.57 -1.66
C ASP A 115 5.64 -10.48 -3.19
N LYS A 116 5.88 -11.59 -3.91
CA LYS A 116 5.75 -11.65 -5.38
C LYS A 116 4.32 -11.39 -5.86
N PRO A 117 3.29 -12.12 -5.41
CA PRO A 117 1.91 -11.87 -5.84
C PRO A 117 1.42 -10.49 -5.40
N GLY A 118 1.80 -10.02 -4.20
CA GLY A 118 1.47 -8.67 -3.73
C GLY A 118 2.10 -7.58 -4.58
N PHE A 119 3.35 -7.74 -5.02
CA PHE A 119 4.01 -6.80 -5.93
C PHE A 119 3.32 -6.78 -7.30
N PHE A 120 3.07 -7.96 -7.88
CA PHE A 120 2.40 -8.08 -9.17
C PHE A 120 1.00 -7.44 -9.14
N TYR A 121 0.22 -7.71 -8.10
CA TYR A 121 -1.12 -7.16 -7.93
C TYR A 121 -1.09 -5.62 -7.81
N LYS A 122 -0.15 -5.06 -7.04
CA LYS A 122 0.05 -3.61 -6.95
C LYS A 122 0.45 -2.99 -8.30
N ALA A 123 1.37 -3.61 -9.02
CA ALA A 123 1.83 -3.15 -10.33
C ALA A 123 0.66 -3.16 -11.35
N LEU A 124 -0.15 -4.21 -11.32
CA LEU A 124 -1.31 -4.33 -12.20
C LEU A 124 -2.38 -3.27 -11.90
N ALA A 125 -2.71 -3.04 -10.62
CA ALA A 125 -3.67 -2.02 -10.22
C ALA A 125 -3.21 -0.60 -10.57
N THR A 126 -1.92 -0.30 -10.37
CA THR A 126 -1.33 0.99 -10.78
C THR A 126 -1.33 1.16 -12.30
N TYR A 127 -1.07 0.11 -13.06
CA TYR A 127 -1.18 0.12 -14.51
C TYR A 127 -2.61 0.41 -14.98
N CYS A 128 -3.62 -0.24 -14.40
CA CYS A 128 -5.04 0.05 -14.66
C CYS A 128 -5.40 1.51 -14.34
N ALA A 129 -4.84 2.09 -13.26
CA ALA A 129 -5.05 3.49 -12.93
C ALA A 129 -4.46 4.43 -14.00
N VAL A 130 -3.24 4.17 -14.47
CA VAL A 130 -2.62 4.95 -15.56
C VAL A 130 -3.45 4.87 -16.83
N ILE A 131 -3.90 3.67 -17.21
CA ILE A 131 -4.78 3.47 -18.37
C ILE A 131 -6.08 4.26 -18.22
N THR A 132 -6.67 4.27 -17.02
CA THR A 132 -7.92 5.01 -16.75
C THR A 132 -7.73 6.52 -16.95
N VAL A 133 -6.59 7.06 -16.49
CA VAL A 133 -6.23 8.47 -16.71
C VAL A 133 -5.99 8.75 -18.19
N LEU A 134 -5.27 7.89 -18.91
CA LEU A 134 -5.04 8.06 -20.35
C LEU A 134 -6.35 8.00 -21.15
N ALA A 135 -7.23 7.04 -20.84
CA ALA A 135 -8.55 6.93 -21.46
C ALA A 135 -9.40 8.19 -21.19
N PHE A 136 -9.36 8.71 -19.96
CA PHE A 136 -10.00 9.97 -19.62
C PHE A 136 -9.47 11.15 -20.46
N LEU A 137 -8.16 11.28 -20.62
CA LEU A 137 -7.56 12.35 -21.42
C LEU A 137 -7.94 12.26 -22.89
N VAL A 138 -7.97 11.05 -23.46
CA VAL A 138 -8.39 10.83 -24.85
C VAL A 138 -9.87 11.17 -25.05
N LEU A 139 -10.73 10.66 -24.16
CA LEU A 139 -12.18 10.90 -24.24
C LEU A 139 -12.53 12.36 -23.99
N SER A 140 -11.91 13.00 -23.00
CA SER A 140 -12.11 14.44 -22.74
C SER A 140 -11.54 15.31 -23.85
N GLY A 141 -10.44 14.91 -24.49
CA GLY A 141 -9.86 15.60 -25.65
C GLY A 141 -10.79 15.61 -26.86
N ASP A 142 -11.32 14.43 -27.25
CA ASP A 142 -12.29 14.33 -28.36
C ASP A 142 -13.54 15.18 -28.08
N ALA A 143 -14.02 15.08 -26.86
CA ALA A 143 -15.16 15.81 -26.38
C ALA A 143 -14.91 17.34 -26.51
N VAL A 144 -13.77 17.87 -26.03
CA VAL A 144 -13.47 19.31 -26.07
C VAL A 144 -13.33 19.81 -27.51
N LEU A 145 -12.72 19.01 -28.37
CA LEU A 145 -12.60 19.31 -29.80
C LEU A 145 -13.97 19.35 -30.48
N ALA A 146 -14.89 18.46 -30.12
CA ALA A 146 -16.26 18.47 -30.65
C ALA A 146 -17.02 19.74 -30.22
N ALA A 147 -16.89 20.15 -28.95
CA ALA A 147 -17.49 21.38 -28.43
C ALA A 147 -16.91 22.62 -29.15
N PHE A 148 -15.59 22.67 -29.35
CA PHE A 148 -14.93 23.76 -30.04
C PHE A 148 -15.37 23.88 -31.50
N LYS A 149 -15.47 22.75 -32.23
CA LYS A 149 -15.99 22.73 -33.60
C LYS A 149 -17.42 23.26 -33.70
N ARG A 150 -18.31 22.86 -32.77
CA ARG A 150 -19.68 23.39 -32.71
C ARG A 150 -19.69 24.91 -32.51
N GLN A 151 -18.86 25.43 -31.61
CA GLN A 151 -18.80 26.87 -31.35
C GLN A 151 -18.27 27.66 -32.55
N MET A 152 -17.25 27.14 -33.24
CA MET A 152 -16.73 27.73 -34.48
C MET A 152 -17.80 27.81 -35.57
N HIS A 153 -18.57 26.73 -35.78
CA HIS A 153 -19.66 26.73 -36.76
C HIS A 153 -20.80 27.69 -36.39
N TYR A 154 -21.17 27.77 -35.11
CA TYR A 154 -22.17 28.72 -34.65
C TYR A 154 -21.76 30.17 -34.91
N ASN A 155 -20.48 30.49 -34.65
CA ASN A 155 -19.94 31.83 -34.90
C ASN A 155 -19.90 32.16 -36.41
N GLN A 156 -19.47 31.21 -37.25
CA GLN A 156 -19.47 31.37 -38.70
C GLN A 156 -20.89 31.63 -39.24
N PHE A 157 -21.87 30.86 -38.76
CA PHE A 157 -23.26 31.03 -39.15
C PHE A 157 -23.83 32.38 -38.67
N ALA A 158 -23.51 32.80 -37.44
CA ALA A 158 -23.89 34.10 -36.92
C ALA A 158 -23.29 35.26 -37.74
N GLU A 159 -22.03 35.14 -38.19
CA GLU A 159 -21.39 36.11 -39.07
C GLU A 159 -22.04 36.15 -40.47
N GLU A 160 -22.37 35.00 -41.04
CA GLU A 160 -23.06 34.92 -42.33
C GLU A 160 -24.45 35.55 -42.26
N GLN A 161 -25.21 35.27 -41.20
CA GLN A 161 -26.51 35.92 -40.97
C GLN A 161 -26.37 37.43 -40.77
N ALA A 162 -25.37 37.89 -40.01
CA ALA A 162 -25.12 39.32 -39.83
C ALA A 162 -24.75 40.02 -41.15
N LYS A 163 -23.98 39.37 -42.02
CA LYS A 163 -23.64 39.87 -43.36
C LYS A 163 -24.86 39.92 -44.28
N ALA A 164 -25.69 38.87 -44.28
CA ALA A 164 -26.92 38.81 -45.07
C ALA A 164 -27.90 39.92 -44.67
N LEU A 165 -28.11 40.13 -43.36
CA LEU A 165 -28.95 41.20 -42.84
C LEU A 165 -28.44 42.59 -43.23
N ARG A 166 -27.12 42.82 -43.19
CA ARG A 166 -26.52 44.10 -43.64
C ARG A 166 -26.72 44.37 -45.13
N GLN A 167 -26.82 43.33 -45.94
CA GLN A 167 -27.05 43.43 -47.39
C GLN A 167 -28.54 43.50 -47.76
N GLY A 168 -29.46 43.52 -46.78
CA GLY A 168 -30.91 43.48 -47.01
C GLY A 168 -31.43 42.12 -47.49
N GLY A 169 -30.61 41.06 -47.38
CA GLY A 169 -30.99 39.70 -47.73
C GLY A 169 -31.84 39.04 -46.64
N ALA A 170 -32.65 38.06 -47.04
CA ALA A 170 -33.38 37.21 -46.10
C ALA A 170 -32.40 36.38 -45.23
N PRO A 171 -32.73 36.07 -43.98
CA PRO A 171 -31.88 35.24 -43.13
C PRO A 171 -31.67 33.87 -43.79
N ALA A 172 -30.41 33.43 -43.88
CA ALA A 172 -30.08 32.12 -44.38
C ALA A 172 -30.77 31.05 -43.51
N ALA A 173 -31.51 30.14 -44.15
CA ALA A 173 -32.05 28.98 -43.47
C ALA A 173 -30.90 28.19 -42.84
N ILE A 174 -31.09 27.75 -41.59
CA ILE A 174 -30.11 26.90 -40.90
C ILE A 174 -29.93 25.66 -41.77
N LYS A 175 -28.80 25.55 -42.47
CA LYS A 175 -28.47 24.34 -43.20
C LYS A 175 -28.35 23.20 -42.18
N GLU A 176 -28.97 22.08 -42.52
CA GLU A 176 -28.80 20.85 -41.78
C GLU A 176 -27.29 20.54 -41.66
N ARG A 177 -26.90 19.99 -40.53
CA ARG A 177 -25.49 19.83 -40.15
C ARG A 177 -24.74 18.93 -41.13
N ASP A 178 -23.81 19.48 -41.90
CA ASP A 178 -23.07 18.77 -42.96
C ASP A 178 -21.84 17.96 -42.48
N TRP A 179 -21.41 18.10 -41.22
CA TRP A 179 -20.19 17.42 -40.73
C TRP A 179 -20.49 16.09 -40.01
N PRO A 180 -19.56 15.11 -40.08
CA PRO A 180 -19.74 13.82 -39.42
C PRO A 180 -19.82 13.97 -37.89
N LEU A 181 -20.73 13.22 -37.26
CA LEU A 181 -20.84 13.17 -35.80
C LEU A 181 -19.53 12.66 -35.20
N SER A 182 -19.04 13.35 -34.15
CA SER A 182 -17.94 12.85 -33.35
C SER A 182 -18.32 11.50 -32.70
N PRO A 183 -17.35 10.66 -32.35
CA PRO A 183 -17.61 9.40 -31.65
C PRO A 183 -18.46 9.61 -30.38
N THR A 184 -18.14 10.64 -29.61
CA THR A 184 -18.88 11.06 -28.41
C THR A 184 -20.35 11.41 -28.70
N GLU A 185 -20.63 12.13 -29.78
CA GLU A 185 -22.01 12.45 -30.17
C GLU A 185 -22.80 11.24 -30.68
N ARG A 186 -22.15 10.25 -31.30
CA ARG A 186 -22.83 9.01 -31.68
C ARG A 186 -23.30 8.22 -30.47
N ILE A 187 -22.53 8.27 -29.38
CA ILE A 187 -22.84 7.53 -28.15
C ILE A 187 -23.94 8.25 -27.36
N PHE A 188 -23.81 9.56 -27.14
CA PHE A 188 -24.71 10.31 -26.25
C PHE A 188 -25.89 10.98 -26.97
N GLY A 189 -25.87 11.03 -28.30
CA GLY A 189 -26.87 11.69 -29.13
C GLY A 189 -26.50 13.14 -29.51
N PRO A 190 -27.19 13.73 -30.48
CA PRO A 190 -26.90 15.09 -30.95
C PRO A 190 -27.31 16.18 -29.95
N ASN A 191 -28.36 15.94 -29.17
CA ASN A 191 -29.00 16.91 -28.28
C ASN A 191 -28.41 16.96 -26.86
N THR A 192 -27.47 16.07 -26.53
CA THR A 192 -26.91 16.01 -25.17
C THR A 192 -26.04 17.23 -24.90
N HIS A 193 -26.24 17.85 -23.75
CA HIS A 193 -25.40 18.94 -23.30
C HIS A 193 -24.01 18.41 -22.98
N TYR A 194 -23.03 18.89 -23.74
CA TYR A 194 -21.64 18.52 -23.63
C TYR A 194 -21.07 18.64 -22.19
N ILE A 195 -21.49 19.69 -21.48
CA ILE A 195 -21.11 19.94 -20.09
C ILE A 195 -21.54 18.77 -19.18
N LEU A 196 -22.74 18.22 -19.39
CA LEU A 196 -23.24 17.08 -18.61
C LEU A 196 -22.43 15.81 -18.89
N VAL A 197 -22.10 15.56 -20.16
CA VAL A 197 -21.27 14.40 -20.55
C VAL A 197 -19.88 14.50 -19.92
N GLN A 198 -19.26 15.69 -19.93
CA GLN A 198 -17.94 15.87 -19.34
C GLN A 198 -17.97 15.78 -17.81
N LEU A 199 -18.98 16.34 -17.14
CA LEU A 199 -19.16 16.18 -15.70
C LEU A 199 -19.38 14.71 -15.31
N ALA A 200 -20.18 13.98 -16.09
CA ALA A 200 -20.39 12.55 -15.87
C ALA A 200 -19.09 11.76 -16.07
N LEU A 201 -18.32 12.06 -17.12
CA LEU A 201 -17.02 11.43 -17.38
C LEU A 201 -16.02 11.70 -16.26
N ILE A 202 -15.94 12.94 -15.76
CA ILE A 202 -15.11 13.31 -14.61
C ILE A 202 -15.56 12.55 -13.35
N ALA A 203 -16.86 12.49 -13.07
CA ALA A 203 -17.38 11.79 -11.91
C ALA A 203 -17.08 10.28 -11.95
N VAL A 204 -17.33 9.64 -13.09
CA VAL A 204 -17.07 8.20 -13.28
C VAL A 204 -15.57 7.89 -13.13
N THR A 205 -14.71 8.72 -13.73
CA THR A 205 -13.26 8.51 -13.64
C THR A 205 -12.71 8.78 -12.24
N ALA A 206 -13.24 9.78 -11.53
CA ALA A 206 -12.89 10.01 -10.12
C ALA A 206 -13.28 8.81 -9.25
N VAL A 207 -14.49 8.25 -9.42
CA VAL A 207 -14.93 7.05 -8.71
C VAL A 207 -14.04 5.84 -9.05
N ALA A 208 -13.72 5.64 -10.33
CA ALA A 208 -12.83 4.55 -10.76
C ALA A 208 -11.43 4.67 -10.12
N LEU A 209 -10.86 5.87 -10.07
CA LEU A 209 -9.56 6.11 -9.42
C LEU A 209 -9.62 5.90 -7.90
N LEU A 210 -10.73 6.23 -7.24
CA LEU A 210 -10.91 5.94 -5.82
C LEU A 210 -10.97 4.43 -5.56
N ILE A 211 -11.73 3.69 -6.36
CA ILE A 211 -11.80 2.22 -6.32
C ILE A 211 -10.42 1.61 -6.51
N LEU A 212 -9.67 2.04 -7.53
CA LEU A 212 -8.30 1.58 -7.77
C LEU A 212 -7.34 1.98 -6.63
N GLY A 213 -7.55 3.12 -5.99
CA GLY A 213 -6.82 3.54 -4.80
C GLY A 213 -7.03 2.60 -3.61
N VAL A 214 -8.26 2.12 -3.38
CA VAL A 214 -8.57 1.10 -2.36
C VAL A 214 -7.85 -0.21 -2.70
N VAL A 215 -7.86 -0.62 -3.96
CA VAL A 215 -7.16 -1.83 -4.43
C VAL A 215 -5.64 -1.73 -4.20
N VAL A 216 -5.01 -0.63 -4.58
CA VAL A 216 -3.57 -0.40 -4.38
C VAL A 216 -3.22 -0.37 -2.89
N THR A 217 -4.09 0.23 -2.06
CA THR A 217 -3.90 0.25 -0.61
C THR A 217 -4.00 -1.15 -0.01
N GLY A 218 -4.99 -1.95 -0.43
CA GLY A 218 -5.12 -3.34 -0.04
C GLY A 218 -3.88 -4.17 -0.42
N ALA A 219 -3.37 -4.00 -1.64
CA ALA A 219 -2.15 -4.66 -2.11
C ALA A 219 -0.90 -4.29 -1.28
N GLU A 220 -0.78 -3.01 -0.89
CA GLU A 220 0.33 -2.56 -0.04
C GLU A 220 0.21 -3.08 1.40
N LYS A 221 -1.01 -3.15 1.94
CA LYS A 221 -1.27 -3.73 3.26
C LYS A 221 -1.04 -5.24 3.28
N PHE A 222 -1.31 -5.92 2.18
CA PHE A 222 -1.03 -7.35 2.00
C PHE A 222 0.47 -7.65 2.14
N ARG A 223 1.31 -6.87 1.47
CA ARG A 223 2.79 -7.04 1.53
C ARG A 223 3.41 -6.79 2.91
N ARG A 224 2.73 -6.02 3.77
CA ARG A 224 3.26 -5.63 5.09
C ARG A 224 2.66 -6.43 6.25
N PHE A 225 1.61 -7.22 6.00
CA PHE A 225 0.78 -7.84 7.04
C PHE A 225 0.21 -6.82 8.05
N ASP A 226 -0.12 -5.61 7.60
CA ASP A 226 -0.54 -4.51 8.48
C ASP A 226 -2.01 -4.61 8.91
N SER A 227 -2.89 -5.06 8.01
CA SER A 227 -4.33 -5.10 8.26
C SER A 227 -5.06 -6.04 7.32
N TYR A 228 -5.63 -7.11 7.88
CA TYR A 228 -6.42 -8.09 7.13
C TYR A 228 -7.66 -7.46 6.47
N ASN A 229 -8.39 -6.62 7.18
CA ASN A 229 -9.62 -5.99 6.68
C ASN A 229 -9.36 -5.18 5.40
N TRP A 230 -8.29 -4.39 5.35
CA TRP A 230 -7.93 -3.62 4.16
C TRP A 230 -7.54 -4.50 2.98
N VAL A 231 -6.88 -5.64 3.23
CA VAL A 231 -6.56 -6.63 2.19
C VAL A 231 -7.85 -7.21 1.61
N VAL A 232 -8.75 -7.70 2.47
CA VAL A 232 -10.03 -8.29 2.05
C VAL A 232 -10.88 -7.27 1.30
N THR A 233 -11.03 -6.05 1.81
CA THR A 233 -11.77 -4.97 1.12
C THR A 233 -11.16 -4.65 -0.24
N GLY A 234 -9.82 -4.57 -0.32
CA GLY A 234 -9.11 -4.32 -1.56
C GLY A 234 -9.31 -5.44 -2.59
N CYS A 235 -9.28 -6.70 -2.16
CA CYS A 235 -9.51 -7.86 -3.04
C CYS A 235 -10.97 -7.94 -3.52
N ILE A 236 -11.95 -7.80 -2.63
CA ILE A 236 -13.38 -7.83 -3.01
C ILE A 236 -13.67 -6.70 -4.01
N THR A 237 -13.18 -5.50 -3.72
CA THR A 237 -13.36 -4.31 -4.56
C THR A 237 -12.68 -4.50 -5.92
N GLY A 238 -11.45 -5.05 -5.93
CA GLY A 238 -10.70 -5.38 -7.14
C GLY A 238 -11.40 -6.42 -8.02
N THR A 239 -11.95 -7.48 -7.41
CA THR A 239 -12.74 -8.51 -8.11
C THR A 239 -13.99 -7.93 -8.75
N LEU A 240 -14.79 -7.17 -7.99
CA LEU A 240 -16.03 -6.58 -8.50
C LEU A 240 -15.75 -5.59 -9.63
N ALA A 241 -14.75 -4.72 -9.46
CA ALA A 241 -14.34 -3.75 -10.48
C ALA A 241 -13.79 -4.46 -11.73
N GLY A 242 -12.95 -5.49 -11.56
CA GLY A 242 -12.38 -6.26 -12.66
C GLY A 242 -13.43 -7.02 -13.46
N LEU A 243 -14.41 -7.66 -12.80
CA LEU A 243 -15.52 -8.35 -13.45
C LEU A 243 -16.44 -7.38 -14.20
N ALA A 244 -16.81 -6.26 -13.58
CA ALA A 244 -17.64 -5.25 -14.22
C ALA A 244 -16.96 -4.66 -15.46
N ALA A 245 -15.66 -4.37 -15.37
CA ALA A 245 -14.88 -3.86 -16.49
C ALA A 245 -14.61 -4.92 -17.57
N GLY A 246 -14.64 -6.22 -17.23
CA GLY A 246 -14.44 -7.33 -18.16
C GLY A 246 -15.55 -7.50 -19.21
N ILE A 247 -16.74 -6.92 -18.99
CA ILE A 247 -17.85 -6.97 -19.94
C ILE A 247 -17.48 -6.26 -21.25
N LEU A 248 -16.80 -5.12 -21.16
CA LEU A 248 -16.46 -4.29 -22.32
C LEU A 248 -15.48 -4.98 -23.30
N PRO A 249 -14.31 -5.51 -22.89
CA PRO A 249 -13.43 -6.23 -23.80
C PRO A 249 -14.11 -7.47 -24.38
N GLY A 250 -14.91 -8.19 -23.58
CA GLY A 250 -15.68 -9.34 -24.08
C GLY A 250 -16.66 -8.95 -25.19
N TYR A 251 -17.37 -7.83 -25.01
CA TYR A 251 -18.28 -7.29 -26.02
C TYR A 251 -17.53 -6.82 -27.29
N LEU A 252 -16.39 -6.13 -27.14
CA LEU A 252 -15.57 -5.69 -28.28
C LEU A 252 -15.01 -6.87 -29.08
N LEU A 253 -14.53 -7.92 -28.40
CA LEU A 253 -14.07 -9.15 -29.04
C LEU A 253 -15.23 -9.88 -29.72
N TYR A 254 -16.41 -9.93 -29.11
CA TYR A 254 -17.59 -10.51 -29.72
C TYR A 254 -17.98 -9.78 -31.02
N GLN A 255 -17.98 -8.44 -31.01
CA GLN A 255 -18.22 -7.65 -32.23
C GLN A 255 -17.16 -7.94 -33.30
N ILE A 256 -15.89 -8.02 -32.92
CA ILE A 256 -14.78 -8.36 -33.82
C ILE A 256 -15.00 -9.70 -34.52
N MET A 257 -15.51 -10.70 -33.81
CA MET A 257 -15.75 -12.03 -34.39
C MET A 257 -17.00 -12.07 -35.28
N ASN A 258 -18.03 -11.28 -34.97
CA ASN A 258 -19.33 -11.35 -35.63
C ASN A 258 -19.50 -10.37 -36.80
N ASP A 259 -18.63 -9.36 -36.90
CA ASP A 259 -18.72 -8.29 -37.89
C ASP A 259 -17.74 -8.52 -39.04
N SER A 260 -18.21 -9.20 -40.10
CA SER A 260 -17.41 -9.50 -41.30
C SER A 260 -17.29 -8.33 -42.28
N GLY A 261 -17.98 -7.20 -42.03
CA GLY A 261 -18.07 -6.05 -42.93
C GLY A 261 -17.36 -4.78 -42.45
N ALA A 262 -16.69 -4.81 -41.30
CA ALA A 262 -16.02 -3.63 -40.76
C ALA A 262 -14.74 -3.28 -41.52
N ASP A 263 -14.48 -1.98 -41.71
CA ASP A 263 -13.23 -1.48 -42.28
C ASP A 263 -12.04 -1.87 -41.39
N VAL A 264 -10.86 -2.08 -42.01
CA VAL A 264 -9.62 -2.46 -41.31
C VAL A 264 -9.31 -1.53 -40.12
N TYR A 265 -9.55 -0.24 -40.27
CA TYR A 265 -9.34 0.75 -39.20
C TYR A 265 -10.28 0.56 -38.02
N GLU A 266 -11.54 0.23 -38.26
CA GLU A 266 -12.52 -0.01 -37.21
C GLU A 266 -12.19 -1.28 -36.42
N TYR A 267 -11.77 -2.32 -37.13
CA TYR A 267 -11.27 -3.56 -36.52
C TYR A 267 -10.06 -3.29 -35.61
N LEU A 268 -9.08 -2.53 -36.13
CA LEU A 268 -7.86 -2.19 -35.39
C LEU A 268 -8.18 -1.39 -34.11
N MET A 269 -9.09 -0.42 -34.20
CA MET A 269 -9.52 0.37 -33.04
C MET A 269 -10.26 -0.48 -32.00
N ARG A 270 -11.17 -1.37 -32.42
CA ARG A 270 -11.86 -2.29 -31.51
C ARG A 270 -10.86 -3.25 -30.85
N PHE A 271 -9.88 -3.76 -31.60
CA PHE A 271 -8.86 -4.68 -31.09
C PHE A 271 -7.95 -4.00 -30.06
N PHE A 272 -7.42 -2.81 -30.37
CA PHE A 272 -6.61 -2.05 -29.42
C PHE A 272 -7.41 -1.61 -28.19
N GLY A 273 -8.70 -1.27 -28.36
CA GLY A 273 -9.61 -0.98 -27.26
C GLY A 273 -9.80 -2.20 -26.33
N ALA A 274 -9.98 -3.39 -26.91
CA ALA A 274 -10.04 -4.64 -26.15
C ALA A 274 -8.71 -4.91 -25.44
N LEU A 275 -7.58 -4.81 -26.15
CA LEU A 275 -6.24 -5.02 -25.60
C LEU A 275 -5.96 -4.10 -24.40
N LEU A 276 -6.29 -2.81 -24.54
CA LEU A 276 -6.08 -1.79 -23.50
C LEU A 276 -6.97 -2.00 -22.27
N THR A 277 -8.11 -2.67 -22.42
CA THR A 277 -9.05 -2.97 -21.33
C THR A 277 -8.88 -4.37 -20.74
N THR A 278 -8.11 -5.28 -21.37
CA THR A 278 -7.77 -6.60 -20.82
C THR A 278 -7.08 -6.61 -19.44
N PRO A 279 -6.33 -5.58 -19.00
CA PRO A 279 -5.72 -5.58 -17.67
C PRO A 279 -6.74 -5.60 -16.53
N PHE A 280 -7.96 -5.08 -16.75
CA PHE A 280 -9.01 -5.04 -15.73
C PHE A 280 -9.54 -6.42 -15.32
N PRO A 281 -9.95 -7.33 -16.24
CA PRO A 281 -10.35 -8.68 -15.86
C PRO A 281 -9.17 -9.48 -15.28
N ILE A 282 -7.94 -9.28 -15.78
CA ILE A 282 -6.74 -9.90 -15.19
C ILE A 282 -6.55 -9.42 -13.75
N MET A 283 -6.80 -8.14 -13.46
CA MET A 283 -6.77 -7.61 -12.10
C MET A 283 -7.86 -8.24 -11.22
N GLY A 284 -9.07 -8.48 -11.75
CA GLY A 284 -10.12 -9.19 -11.04
C GLY A 284 -9.70 -10.62 -10.65
N LEU A 285 -9.10 -11.36 -11.59
CA LEU A 285 -8.57 -12.71 -11.31
C LEU A 285 -7.39 -12.67 -10.33
N GLY A 286 -6.49 -11.70 -10.48
CA GLY A 286 -5.40 -11.47 -9.53
C GLY A 286 -5.89 -11.15 -8.12
N SER A 287 -7.01 -10.41 -8.00
CA SER A 287 -7.66 -10.11 -6.73
C SER A 287 -8.17 -11.37 -6.04
N LEU A 288 -8.79 -12.29 -6.80
CA LEU A 288 -9.25 -13.58 -6.29
C LEU A 288 -8.08 -14.46 -5.84
N MET A 289 -6.99 -14.50 -6.62
CA MET A 289 -5.79 -15.25 -6.25
C MET A 289 -5.19 -14.71 -4.95
N VAL A 290 -5.07 -13.38 -4.80
CA VAL A 290 -4.60 -12.75 -3.56
C VAL A 290 -5.55 -13.02 -2.41
N LEU A 291 -6.87 -13.01 -2.63
CA LEU A 291 -7.86 -13.33 -1.61
C LEU A 291 -7.73 -14.79 -1.15
N MET A 292 -7.54 -15.73 -2.08
CA MET A 292 -7.31 -17.14 -1.74
C MET A 292 -6.04 -17.32 -0.90
N LEU A 293 -4.96 -16.61 -1.25
CA LEU A 293 -3.73 -16.62 -0.45
C LEU A 293 -3.94 -16.00 0.93
N ALA A 294 -4.62 -14.86 1.02
CA ALA A 294 -4.89 -14.19 2.28
C ALA A 294 -5.80 -15.01 3.22
N SER A 295 -6.66 -15.86 2.65
CA SER A 295 -7.58 -16.73 3.40
C SER A 295 -6.93 -18.01 3.91
N ARG A 296 -5.70 -18.36 3.49
CA ARG A 296 -5.00 -19.53 4.04
C ARG A 296 -4.71 -19.32 5.53
N LYS A 297 -4.90 -20.38 6.34
CA LYS A 297 -4.75 -20.31 7.81
C LYS A 297 -3.37 -19.79 8.23
N ASP A 298 -2.31 -20.32 7.62
CA ASP A 298 -0.90 -19.94 7.83
C ASP A 298 -0.68 -18.43 7.64
N ILE A 299 -1.19 -17.87 6.55
CA ILE A 299 -1.05 -16.45 6.22
C ILE A 299 -1.96 -15.58 7.09
N LYS A 300 -3.17 -16.08 7.41
CA LYS A 300 -4.16 -15.35 8.21
C LYS A 300 -3.68 -15.16 9.65
N ARG A 301 -3.08 -16.18 10.27
CA ARG A 301 -2.50 -16.11 11.63
C ARG A 301 -1.49 -14.94 11.73
N GLU A 302 -0.65 -14.77 10.72
CA GLU A 302 0.36 -13.69 10.67
C GLU A 302 -0.21 -12.26 10.62
N PHE A 303 -1.47 -12.06 10.20
CA PHE A 303 -2.11 -10.73 10.22
C PHE A 303 -2.54 -10.28 11.62
N PHE A 304 -2.80 -11.22 12.53
CA PHE A 304 -3.27 -10.91 13.89
C PHE A 304 -2.13 -10.82 14.90
N TRP A 305 -0.96 -11.37 14.54
CA TRP A 305 0.21 -11.32 15.39
C TRP A 305 0.77 -9.89 15.57
N ARG A 306 1.04 -9.50 16.82
CA ARG A 306 1.74 -8.25 17.15
C ARG A 306 3.02 -8.54 17.93
N PRO A 307 4.17 -7.94 17.54
CA PRO A 307 5.40 -8.12 18.30
C PRO A 307 5.23 -7.62 19.74
N GLY A 308 5.35 -8.52 20.72
CA GLY A 308 5.30 -8.19 22.14
C GLY A 308 3.94 -8.36 22.81
N GLN A 309 2.92 -8.88 22.12
CA GLN A 309 1.80 -9.50 22.85
C GLN A 309 2.28 -10.84 23.44
N PRO A 310 1.97 -11.12 24.73
CA PRO A 310 2.21 -12.42 25.30
C PRO A 310 1.43 -13.45 24.47
N ILE A 311 2.07 -14.60 24.25
CA ILE A 311 1.41 -15.76 23.65
C ILE A 311 0.29 -16.11 24.63
N THR A 312 -0.95 -15.92 24.22
CA THR A 312 -2.09 -16.36 25.00
C THR A 312 -2.39 -17.79 24.61
N ASP A 313 -2.62 -18.63 25.60
CA ASP A 313 -2.81 -20.09 25.55
C ASP A 313 -3.84 -20.58 24.49
N MET A 314 -4.70 -19.71 23.94
CA MET A 314 -5.53 -20.04 22.77
C MET A 314 -4.74 -20.38 21.50
N GLU A 315 -3.48 -19.94 21.36
CA GLU A 315 -2.61 -20.40 20.26
C GLU A 315 -2.02 -21.79 20.54
N GLU A 316 -1.97 -22.23 21.79
CA GLU A 316 -1.53 -23.59 22.16
C GLU A 316 -2.67 -24.60 21.96
N GLU A 317 -3.91 -24.27 22.33
CA GLU A 317 -5.07 -25.14 22.09
C GLU A 317 -5.28 -25.44 20.58
N GLU A 318 -5.06 -24.46 19.69
CA GLU A 318 -5.12 -24.69 18.23
C GLU A 318 -3.91 -25.47 17.67
N GLU A 319 -2.75 -25.48 18.36
CA GLU A 319 -1.57 -26.28 17.97
C GLU A 319 -1.76 -27.74 18.42
N GLU A 320 -2.32 -27.97 19.61
CA GLU A 320 -2.64 -29.33 20.13
C GLU A 320 -3.72 -30.03 19.28
N GLU A 321 -4.78 -29.33 18.85
CA GLU A 321 -5.80 -29.92 17.95
C GLU A 321 -5.24 -30.32 16.57
N GLU A 322 -4.21 -29.63 16.06
CA GLU A 322 -3.59 -29.93 14.75
C GLU A 322 -2.65 -31.14 14.81
N ASP A 323 -1.98 -31.37 15.95
CA ASP A 323 -1.14 -32.56 16.14
C ASP A 323 -2.01 -33.82 16.36
N ASP A 324 -3.14 -33.70 17.05
CA ASP A 324 -4.09 -34.81 17.26
C ASP A 324 -4.74 -35.26 15.93
N GLU A 325 -5.13 -34.34 15.03
CA GLU A 325 -5.71 -34.69 13.71
C GLU A 325 -4.69 -35.34 12.75
N ALA A 326 -3.39 -35.09 12.93
CA ALA A 326 -2.34 -35.64 12.08
C ALA A 326 -1.92 -37.06 12.50
N GLU A 327 -2.04 -37.41 13.78
CA GLU A 327 -1.78 -38.77 14.27
C GLU A 327 -2.88 -39.76 13.86
N ASP A 328 -4.13 -39.29 13.72
CA ASP A 328 -5.26 -40.15 13.32
C ASP A 328 -5.26 -40.58 11.84
N GLU A 329 -4.55 -39.87 10.94
CA GLU A 329 -4.50 -40.21 9.50
C GLU A 329 -3.47 -41.31 9.16
N ASP A 330 -2.52 -41.62 10.06
CA ASP A 330 -1.46 -42.62 9.80
C ASP A 330 -1.84 -44.05 10.25
N ASP A 331 -2.93 -44.23 11.00
CA ASP A 331 -3.33 -45.53 11.59
C ASP A 331 -4.39 -46.32 10.77
N GLU A 332 -4.94 -45.79 9.68
CA GLU A 332 -6.02 -46.46 8.91
C GLU A 332 -5.56 -47.41 7.78
N ASP A 333 -4.26 -47.57 7.52
CA ASP A 333 -3.75 -48.30 6.33
C ASP A 333 -3.14 -49.70 6.60
N GLU A 334 -3.16 -50.25 7.84
CA GLU A 334 -2.46 -51.52 8.14
C GLU A 334 -3.29 -52.83 8.19
N ASP A 335 -4.63 -52.82 8.00
CA ASP A 335 -5.47 -54.00 8.31
C ASP A 335 -6.24 -54.67 7.13
N GLU A 336 -5.72 -54.72 5.90
CA GLU A 336 -6.43 -55.36 4.75
C GLU A 336 -5.79 -56.63 4.13
N ASP A 337 -4.81 -57.29 4.75
CA ASP A 337 -4.24 -58.55 4.24
C ASP A 337 -4.23 -59.71 5.26
N GLU A 338 -5.37 -60.38 5.49
CA GLU A 338 -5.42 -61.80 5.97
C GLU A 338 -6.48 -62.66 5.27
#